data_AF-A0A1A9MWV0-F1
#
_entry.id   AF-A0A1A9MWV0-F1
#
_cell.length_a   1.000
_cell.length_b   1.000
_cell.length_c   1.000
_cell.angle_alpha   90.00
_cell.angle_beta   90.00
_cell.angle_gamma   90.00
#
_symmetry.space_group_name_H-M   'P 1'
#
loop_
_entity.id
_entity.type
_entity.pdbx_description
1 polymer ?
#
loop_
_entity_poly.entity_id
_entity_poly.type
_entity_poly.pdbx_seq_one_letter_code
_entity_poly.pdbx_strand_id
1 'polypeptide(L)'
;MPTVTLFAWSAPAFFQDSVVDHTWITTFDNRITPYATLVDVLRANEHYWYCWGDFHAKGGIPHNPTGFLASAAADLSHATCLCQPDADSRTTPTACGTILRYGIDGVCHQLCNQILWATDPGGVSPETVQKARGYWISHGLFGPYGTQHAAWKARLTHCHPGRGATMDTTSASSADDGFEQHLREVLRGRDSADEKIRQLLERRRAFMAQMEALRNSPAFASSNPPVDDLNKLYSSFLREAARILGDMDFELVFDASPAEEMNVVDPHIYNATTSRSPNR
;
A
#
# COMPACT_ATOMS: atom_id res chain seq x y z
N MET A 1 -12.16 21.30 -12.44
CA MET A 1 -12.28 20.46 -11.23
C MET A 1 -11.49 21.17 -10.13
N PRO A 2 -11.92 21.16 -8.85
CA PRO A 2 -11.17 21.83 -7.80
C PRO A 2 -9.81 21.14 -7.62
N THR A 3 -8.74 21.89 -7.87
CA THR A 3 -7.37 21.46 -7.55
C THR A 3 -7.13 21.67 -6.06
N VAL A 4 -6.69 20.62 -5.38
CA VAL A 4 -6.29 20.66 -3.96
C VAL A 4 -4.86 20.16 -3.83
N THR A 5 -4.24 20.35 -2.67
CA THR A 5 -2.99 19.63 -2.34
C THR A 5 -3.36 18.41 -1.51
N LEU A 6 -2.94 17.22 -1.95
CA LEU A 6 -3.00 16.03 -1.12
C LEU A 6 -1.71 15.91 -0.32
N PHE A 7 -1.83 15.49 0.94
CA PHE A 7 -0.71 15.22 1.83
C PHE A 7 -0.76 13.77 2.29
N ALA A 8 0.38 13.09 2.23
CA ALA A 8 0.54 11.73 2.66
C ALA A 8 1.32 11.66 3.98
N TRP A 9 0.84 10.80 4.88
CA TRP A 9 1.33 10.72 6.24
C TRP A 9 1.64 9.29 6.68
N SER A 10 2.45 9.16 7.74
CA SER A 10 2.67 7.92 8.45
C SER A 10 2.65 8.03 9.97
N ALA A 11 2.33 6.91 10.61
CA ALA A 11 2.46 6.65 12.03
C ALA A 11 2.84 5.16 12.23
N PRO A 12 3.49 4.77 13.34
CA PRO A 12 3.85 3.38 13.56
C PRO A 12 2.62 2.49 13.55
N ALA A 13 2.71 1.31 12.94
CA ALA A 13 1.74 0.26 13.20
C ALA A 13 2.01 -0.32 14.60
N PHE A 14 1.12 -0.06 15.56
CA PHE A 14 1.34 -0.38 16.98
C PHE A 14 1.03 -1.85 17.33
N PHE A 15 1.53 -2.81 16.56
CA PHE A 15 1.39 -4.23 16.88
C PHE A 15 2.73 -4.96 16.76
N GLN A 16 3.13 -5.67 17.82
CA GLN A 16 4.27 -6.61 17.83
C GLN A 16 5.53 -6.10 17.11
N ASP A 17 5.99 -4.89 17.46
CA ASP A 17 7.18 -4.26 16.87
C ASP A 17 7.17 -4.21 15.33
N SER A 18 5.98 -4.02 14.74
CA SER A 18 5.79 -4.04 13.29
C SER A 18 6.79 -3.15 12.56
N VAL A 19 7.37 -3.74 11.51
CA VAL A 19 8.32 -3.13 10.57
C VAL A 19 7.64 -2.27 9.51
N VAL A 20 6.31 -2.13 9.56
CA VAL A 20 5.55 -1.27 8.64
C VAL A 20 4.91 -0.11 9.39
N ASP A 21 4.66 0.98 8.67
CA ASP A 21 3.88 2.10 9.18
C ASP A 21 2.43 2.02 8.68
N HIS A 22 1.50 2.61 9.43
CA HIS A 22 0.19 2.99 8.91
C HIS A 22 0.31 4.28 8.11
N THR A 23 -0.43 4.38 7.02
CA THR A 23 -0.47 5.58 6.17
C THR A 23 -1.88 6.06 5.94
N TRP A 24 -2.06 7.37 5.73
CA TRP A 24 -3.34 8.00 5.39
C TRP A 24 -3.10 9.24 4.53
N ILE A 25 -4.17 9.74 3.89
CA ILE A 25 -4.14 10.94 3.04
C ILE A 25 -5.08 12.02 3.60
N THR A 26 -4.70 13.29 3.45
CA THR A 26 -5.52 14.45 3.78
C THR A 26 -5.47 15.52 2.69
N THR A 27 -6.42 16.45 2.67
CA THR A 27 -6.33 17.71 1.87
C THR A 27 -5.68 18.86 2.62
N PHE A 28 -5.33 18.65 3.89
CA PHE A 28 -4.75 19.65 4.79
C PHE A 28 -3.40 19.21 5.35
N ASP A 29 -2.56 20.17 5.72
CA ASP A 29 -1.25 19.90 6.32
C ASP A 29 -1.37 19.68 7.84
N ASN A 30 -1.25 18.42 8.28
CA ASN A 30 -1.28 18.02 9.70
C ASN A 30 -0.20 18.70 10.56
N ARG A 31 0.85 19.26 9.96
CA ARG A 31 1.91 19.99 10.68
C ARG A 31 1.51 21.43 11.00
N ILE A 32 0.57 21.99 10.22
CA ILE A 32 0.10 23.37 10.35
C ILE A 32 -1.23 23.40 11.12
N THR A 33 -2.19 22.57 10.71
CA THR A 33 -3.53 22.54 11.28
C THR A 33 -3.91 21.09 11.65
N PRO A 34 -3.50 20.59 12.82
CA PRO A 34 -3.92 19.28 13.28
C PRO A 34 -5.38 19.32 13.75
N TYR A 35 -6.27 18.58 13.09
CA TYR A 35 -7.63 18.39 13.56
C TYR A 35 -7.71 17.20 14.52
N ALA A 36 -8.37 17.38 15.66
CA ALA A 36 -8.47 16.35 16.70
C ALA A 36 -9.42 15.21 16.31
N THR A 37 -10.40 15.48 15.45
CA THR A 37 -11.44 14.53 15.04
C THR A 37 -11.82 14.70 13.57
N LEU A 38 -12.41 13.65 12.96
CA LEU A 38 -13.00 13.76 11.63
C LEU A 38 -14.10 14.84 11.57
N VAL A 39 -14.85 15.04 12.65
CA VAL A 39 -15.89 16.08 12.71
C VAL A 39 -15.30 17.48 12.51
N ASP A 40 -14.11 17.73 13.05
CA ASP A 40 -13.43 19.01 12.88
C ASP A 40 -12.88 19.20 11.46
N VAL A 41 -12.38 18.12 10.84
CA VAL A 41 -11.98 18.08 9.41
C VAL A 41 -13.16 18.48 8.53
N LEU A 42 -14.31 17.83 8.72
CA LEU A 42 -15.53 18.09 7.94
C LEU A 42 -16.05 19.51 8.14
N ARG A 43 -16.00 20.04 9.37
CA ARG A 43 -16.39 21.43 9.66
C ARG A 43 -15.51 22.45 8.93
N ALA A 44 -14.25 22.10 8.66
CA ALA A 44 -13.32 22.91 7.89
C ALA A 44 -13.48 22.78 6.37
N ASN A 45 -14.41 21.94 5.88
CA ASN A 45 -14.53 21.56 4.47
C ASN A 45 -13.25 20.92 3.90
N GLU A 46 -12.55 20.16 4.74
CA GLU A 46 -11.38 19.37 4.37
C GLU A 46 -11.77 17.88 4.27
N HIS A 47 -10.85 17.05 3.77
CA HIS A 47 -11.05 15.61 3.57
C HIS A 47 -9.93 14.77 4.21
N TYR A 48 -10.31 13.58 4.69
CA TYR A 48 -9.44 12.59 5.31
C TYR A 48 -9.72 11.19 4.75
N TRP A 49 -8.70 10.47 4.27
CA TRP A 49 -8.81 9.08 3.86
C TRP A 49 -8.12 8.17 4.87
N TYR A 50 -8.89 7.28 5.51
CA TYR A 50 -8.39 6.34 6.52
C TYR A 50 -7.36 5.34 6.02
N CYS A 51 -7.37 5.01 4.73
CA CYS A 51 -6.53 3.97 4.14
C CYS A 51 -6.51 2.66 4.96
N TRP A 52 -7.67 2.14 5.41
CA TRP A 52 -7.82 0.98 6.32
C TRP A 52 -7.43 1.19 7.80
N GLY A 53 -6.76 2.27 8.16
CA GLY A 53 -6.38 2.58 9.54
C GLY A 53 -7.48 3.27 10.35
N ASP A 54 -7.06 3.87 11.47
CA ASP A 54 -7.88 4.73 12.30
C ASP A 54 -7.68 6.21 11.94
N PHE A 55 -8.43 7.10 12.61
CA PHE A 55 -8.20 8.53 12.47
C PHE A 55 -6.93 8.92 13.24
N HIS A 56 -5.98 9.54 12.54
CA HIS A 56 -4.74 10.04 13.10
C HIS A 56 -4.73 11.58 13.05
N ALA A 57 -4.89 12.21 14.22
CA ALA A 57 -4.81 13.67 14.36
C ALA A 57 -3.41 14.22 14.06
N LYS A 58 -2.39 13.36 14.16
CA LYS A 58 -0.99 13.69 13.88
C LYS A 58 -0.26 12.42 13.43
N GLY A 59 0.73 12.58 12.55
CA GLY A 59 1.72 11.55 12.29
C GLY A 59 2.96 11.66 13.16
N GLY A 60 3.93 10.80 12.85
CA GLY A 60 5.23 10.79 13.50
C GLY A 60 5.71 9.38 13.78
N ILE A 61 6.89 9.06 13.27
CA ILE A 61 7.64 7.83 13.54
C ILE A 61 9.02 8.21 14.12
N PRO A 62 9.78 7.30 14.77
CA PRO A 62 11.04 7.63 15.42
C PRO A 62 12.05 8.41 14.56
N HIS A 63 12.13 8.14 13.25
CA HIS A 63 13.06 8.79 12.32
C HIS A 63 12.43 9.88 11.44
N ASN A 64 11.11 10.09 11.55
CA ASN A 64 10.38 11.18 10.90
C ASN A 64 9.29 11.68 11.88
N PRO A 65 9.63 12.64 12.76
CA PRO A 65 8.75 13.05 13.87
C PRO A 65 7.48 13.79 13.42
N THR A 66 7.42 14.19 12.15
CA THR A 66 6.22 14.81 11.56
C THR A 66 5.28 13.80 10.94
N GLY A 67 5.80 12.62 10.57
CA GLY A 67 5.09 11.63 9.77
C GLY A 67 4.82 12.07 8.32
N PHE A 68 5.31 13.24 7.88
CA PHE A 68 5.09 13.72 6.53
C PHE A 68 5.86 12.88 5.50
N LEU A 69 5.20 12.40 4.46
CA LEU A 69 5.82 11.60 3.40
C LEU A 69 5.93 12.38 2.08
N ALA A 70 4.82 12.93 1.61
CA ALA A 70 4.72 13.56 0.31
C ALA A 70 3.55 14.56 0.27
N SER A 71 3.60 15.49 -0.68
CA SER A 71 2.46 16.33 -1.03
C SER A 71 2.53 16.79 -2.47
N ALA A 72 1.40 16.80 -3.17
CA ALA A 72 1.30 17.31 -4.53
C ALA A 72 -0.10 17.83 -4.84
N ALA A 73 -0.19 18.69 -5.87
CA ALA A 73 -1.45 19.12 -6.41
C ALA A 73 -2.20 17.92 -7.03
N ALA A 74 -3.50 17.82 -6.79
CA ALA A 74 -4.35 16.75 -7.29
C ALA A 74 -5.71 17.27 -7.72
N ASP A 75 -6.37 16.51 -8.59
CA ASP A 75 -7.80 16.67 -8.84
C ASP A 75 -8.60 15.98 -7.73
N LEU A 76 -9.26 16.77 -6.88
CA LEU A 76 -10.03 16.23 -5.75
C LEU A 76 -11.16 15.30 -6.20
N SER A 77 -11.80 15.60 -7.34
CA SER A 77 -12.89 14.78 -7.86
C SER A 77 -12.38 13.41 -8.31
N HIS A 78 -11.19 13.38 -8.90
CA HIS A 78 -10.52 12.15 -9.29
C HIS A 78 -10.13 11.32 -8.06
N ALA A 79 -9.48 11.94 -7.06
CA ALA A 79 -9.12 11.28 -5.81
C ALA A 79 -10.35 10.67 -5.11
N THR A 80 -11.45 11.44 -5.03
CA THR A 80 -12.72 11.02 -4.42
C THR A 80 -13.38 9.87 -5.17
N CYS A 81 -13.30 9.84 -6.51
CA CYS A 81 -13.79 8.71 -7.29
C CYS A 81 -12.95 7.44 -7.04
N LEU A 82 -11.63 7.60 -7.00
CA LEU A 82 -10.69 6.49 -6.77
C LEU A 82 -10.85 5.89 -5.39
N CYS A 83 -11.12 6.69 -4.36
CA CYS A 83 -11.49 6.24 -3.02
C CYS A 83 -12.34 7.32 -2.36
N GLN A 84 -13.47 6.95 -1.76
CA GLN A 84 -14.30 7.90 -1.02
C GLN A 84 -13.56 8.40 0.25
N PRO A 85 -13.41 9.73 0.47
CA PRO A 85 -12.91 10.28 1.73
C PRO A 85 -13.95 10.21 2.84
N ASP A 86 -13.51 10.51 4.06
CA ASP A 86 -14.33 10.76 5.25
C ASP A 86 -15.23 9.59 5.64
N ALA A 87 -14.84 8.39 5.22
CA ALA A 87 -15.54 7.15 5.48
C ALA A 87 -14.55 6.06 5.88
N ASP A 88 -14.94 5.25 6.85
CA ASP A 88 -14.13 4.16 7.36
C ASP A 88 -14.09 3.02 6.33
N SER A 89 -12.88 2.67 5.85
CA SER A 89 -12.68 1.57 4.89
C SER A 89 -13.14 0.21 5.43
N ARG A 90 -13.25 0.02 6.75
CA ARG A 90 -13.77 -1.22 7.34
C ARG A 90 -15.26 -1.41 7.09
N THR A 91 -16.01 -0.32 7.02
CA THR A 91 -17.48 -0.35 6.90
C THR A 91 -17.98 0.13 5.54
N THR A 92 -17.19 0.91 4.80
CA THR A 92 -17.62 1.57 3.56
C THR A 92 -16.82 1.08 2.34
N PRO A 93 -17.38 0.19 1.49
CA PRO A 93 -16.64 -0.40 0.36
C PRO A 93 -16.03 0.61 -0.62
N THR A 94 -16.69 1.75 -0.86
CA THR A 94 -16.22 2.81 -1.76
C THR A 94 -14.97 3.52 -1.24
N ALA A 95 -14.70 3.47 0.07
CA ALA A 95 -13.52 4.02 0.73
C ALA A 95 -12.30 3.08 0.70
N CYS A 96 -12.45 1.85 0.19
CA CYS A 96 -11.39 0.83 0.19
C CYS A 96 -10.59 0.75 -1.10
N GLY A 97 -10.86 1.59 -2.11
CA GLY A 97 -10.20 1.42 -3.40
C GLY A 97 -10.52 0.05 -4.01
N THR A 98 -9.49 -0.64 -4.49
CA THR A 98 -9.58 -2.07 -4.84
C THR A 98 -8.95 -2.99 -3.80
N ILE A 99 -8.61 -2.44 -2.62
CA ILE A 99 -8.08 -3.19 -1.49
C ILE A 99 -9.29 -3.65 -0.68
N LEU A 100 -10.01 -4.67 -1.13
CA LEU A 100 -11.30 -5.07 -0.53
C LEU A 100 -11.12 -5.91 0.74
N ARG A 101 -10.01 -6.65 0.83
CA ARG A 101 -9.60 -7.44 1.99
C ARG A 101 -8.20 -7.00 2.41
N TYR A 102 -8.13 -6.32 3.55
CA TYR A 102 -6.86 -5.87 4.12
C TYR A 102 -5.89 -7.04 4.33
N GLY A 103 -4.62 -6.83 4.02
CA GLY A 103 -3.58 -7.84 4.15
C GLY A 103 -3.64 -8.95 3.10
N ILE A 104 -4.60 -8.95 2.16
CA ILE A 104 -4.67 -9.90 1.03
C ILE A 104 -4.62 -9.15 -0.31
N ASP A 105 -5.52 -8.19 -0.47
CA ASP A 105 -5.58 -7.37 -1.68
C ASP A 105 -4.52 -6.24 -1.64
N GLY A 106 -4.03 -5.92 -0.45
CA GLY A 106 -3.00 -4.92 -0.13
C GLY A 106 -3.15 -4.41 1.30
N VAL A 107 -2.36 -3.41 1.68
CA VAL A 107 -2.43 -2.73 2.98
C VAL A 107 -2.67 -1.22 2.80
N CYS A 108 -2.57 -0.43 3.88
CA CYS A 108 -2.78 1.01 3.87
C CYS A 108 -1.93 1.73 2.81
N HIS A 109 -0.67 1.28 2.61
CA HIS A 109 0.23 1.82 1.59
C HIS A 109 -0.38 1.81 0.19
N GLN A 110 -0.92 0.66 -0.24
CA GLN A 110 -1.50 0.51 -1.56
C GLN A 110 -2.77 1.36 -1.72
N LEU A 111 -3.61 1.45 -0.68
CA LEU A 111 -4.81 2.27 -0.72
C LEU A 111 -4.47 3.76 -0.82
N CYS A 112 -3.47 4.22 -0.05
CA CYS A 112 -2.97 5.58 -0.14
C CYS A 112 -2.34 5.89 -1.50
N ASN A 113 -1.59 4.97 -2.10
CA ASN A 113 -1.09 5.14 -3.47
C ASN A 113 -2.22 5.20 -4.51
N GLN A 114 -3.33 4.46 -4.34
CA GLN A 114 -4.49 4.57 -5.22
C GLN A 114 -5.11 5.98 -5.16
N ILE A 115 -5.15 6.61 -3.99
CA ILE A 115 -5.63 7.99 -3.84
C ILE A 115 -4.64 8.97 -4.49
N LEU A 116 -3.35 8.81 -4.20
CA LEU A 116 -2.29 9.66 -4.73
C LEU A 116 -2.11 9.54 -6.25
N TRP A 117 -2.69 8.53 -6.91
CA TRP A 117 -2.78 8.49 -8.38
C TRP A 117 -3.42 9.76 -8.97
N ALA A 118 -4.28 10.45 -8.21
CA ALA A 118 -4.86 11.73 -8.61
C ALA A 118 -3.84 12.91 -8.68
N THR A 119 -2.61 12.71 -8.21
CA THR A 119 -1.49 13.68 -8.27
C THR A 119 -0.68 13.61 -9.55
N ASP A 120 -1.13 12.86 -10.56
CA ASP A 120 -0.55 12.87 -11.90
C ASP A 120 -1.25 13.92 -12.80
N PRO A 121 -0.81 15.20 -12.83
CA PRO A 121 -1.36 16.19 -13.75
C PRO A 121 -0.67 16.14 -15.12
N GLY A 122 -0.69 15.00 -15.83
CA GLY A 122 -0.47 15.00 -17.29
C GLY A 122 0.52 13.98 -17.81
N GLY A 123 0.63 12.81 -17.18
CA GLY A 123 1.63 11.80 -17.48
C GLY A 123 2.91 11.93 -16.64
N VAL A 124 2.86 12.65 -15.51
CA VAL A 124 3.95 12.66 -14.51
C VAL A 124 3.72 11.48 -13.57
N SER A 125 4.78 10.83 -13.09
CA SER A 125 4.66 9.77 -12.09
C SER A 125 3.92 10.31 -10.86
N PRO A 126 2.82 9.70 -10.41
CA PRO A 126 2.09 10.16 -9.24
C PRO A 126 2.97 10.03 -7.98
N GLU A 127 2.69 10.86 -6.98
CA GLU A 127 3.26 10.70 -5.64
C GLU A 127 2.88 9.34 -5.05
N THR A 128 3.73 8.84 -4.16
CA THR A 128 3.48 7.60 -3.43
C THR A 128 3.91 7.73 -1.98
N VAL A 129 3.52 6.78 -1.15
CA VAL A 129 3.99 6.66 0.24
C VAL A 129 5.36 6.00 0.34
N GLN A 130 6.22 6.08 -0.69
CA GLN A 130 7.51 5.36 -0.74
C GLN A 130 8.48 5.65 0.41
N LYS A 131 8.28 6.76 1.14
CA LYS A 131 9.08 7.13 2.31
C LYS A 131 8.56 6.53 3.62
N ALA A 132 7.46 5.78 3.60
CA ALA A 132 6.96 5.06 4.76
C ALA A 132 7.84 3.85 5.05
N ARG A 133 8.05 3.53 6.33
CA ARG A 133 8.80 2.34 6.73
C ARG A 133 8.08 1.08 6.24
N GLY A 134 8.84 0.12 5.71
CA GLY A 134 8.29 -1.10 5.13
C GLY A 134 7.53 -0.90 3.82
N TYR A 135 7.65 0.26 3.16
CA TYR A 135 7.10 0.47 1.82
C TYR A 135 7.56 -0.63 0.85
N TRP A 136 8.88 -0.84 0.75
CA TRP A 136 9.46 -1.82 -0.18
C TRP A 136 9.10 -3.27 0.16
N ILE A 137 8.85 -3.57 1.44
CA ILE A 137 8.28 -4.86 1.86
C ILE A 137 6.87 -5.01 1.27
N SER A 138 5.98 -4.05 1.53
CA SER A 138 4.62 -4.09 1.00
C SER A 138 4.56 -4.03 -0.53
N HIS A 139 5.50 -3.34 -1.16
CA HIS A 139 5.61 -3.23 -2.61
C HIS A 139 6.06 -4.56 -3.23
N GLY A 140 7.02 -5.26 -2.61
CA GLY A 140 7.41 -6.60 -2.99
C GLY A 140 6.25 -7.61 -2.87
N LEU A 141 5.41 -7.49 -1.83
CA LEU A 141 4.30 -8.40 -1.57
C LEU A 141 3.04 -8.12 -2.38
N PHE A 142 2.69 -6.85 -2.59
CA PHE A 142 1.38 -6.44 -3.15
C PHE A 142 1.48 -5.53 -4.38
N GLY A 143 2.68 -5.10 -4.75
CA GLY A 143 2.88 -4.05 -5.75
C GLY A 143 2.47 -2.65 -5.24
N PRO A 144 2.51 -1.64 -6.12
CA PRO A 144 2.25 -0.25 -5.74
C PRO A 144 0.79 0.05 -5.42
N TYR A 145 -0.14 -0.66 -6.06
CA TYR A 145 -1.58 -0.41 -5.98
C TYR A 145 -2.40 -1.63 -5.52
N GLY A 146 -1.75 -2.68 -5.02
CA GLY A 146 -2.40 -3.91 -4.58
C GLY A 146 -2.50 -4.99 -5.66
N THR A 147 -3.01 -6.15 -5.28
CA THR A 147 -2.99 -7.38 -6.09
C THR A 147 -4.17 -7.49 -7.07
N GLN A 148 -5.18 -6.62 -6.93
CA GLN A 148 -6.39 -6.61 -7.76
C GLN A 148 -6.19 -5.80 -9.06
N HIS A 149 -5.17 -6.15 -9.85
CA HIS A 149 -4.72 -5.34 -11.00
C HIS A 149 -5.82 -5.06 -12.04
N ALA A 150 -6.64 -6.06 -12.38
CA ALA A 150 -7.74 -5.89 -13.33
C ALA A 150 -8.82 -4.93 -12.80
N ALA A 151 -9.18 -5.05 -11.52
CA ALA A 151 -10.13 -4.15 -10.88
C ALA A 151 -9.57 -2.73 -10.77
N TRP A 152 -8.27 -2.59 -10.49
CA TRP A 152 -7.62 -1.28 -10.43
C TRP A 152 -7.65 -0.58 -11.79
N LYS A 153 -7.31 -1.29 -12.88
CA LYS A 153 -7.41 -0.76 -14.24
C LYS A 153 -8.84 -0.34 -14.62
N ALA A 154 -9.83 -1.15 -14.26
CA ALA A 154 -11.23 -0.81 -14.47
C ALA A 154 -11.62 0.46 -13.70
N ARG A 155 -11.15 0.61 -12.45
CA ARG A 155 -11.41 1.79 -11.63
C ARG A 155 -10.79 3.06 -12.19
N LEU A 156 -9.55 3.00 -12.67
CA LEU A 156 -8.90 4.12 -13.36
C LEU A 156 -9.70 4.57 -14.59
N THR A 157 -10.17 3.61 -15.38
CA THR A 157 -10.98 3.89 -16.59
C THR A 157 -12.32 4.51 -16.22
N HIS A 158 -12.96 4.03 -15.15
CA HIS A 158 -14.23 4.58 -14.67
C HIS A 158 -14.09 6.01 -14.14
N CYS A 159 -13.08 6.27 -13.33
CA CYS A 159 -12.88 7.56 -12.68
C CYS A 159 -12.27 8.63 -13.60
N HIS A 160 -11.57 8.21 -14.65
CA HIS A 160 -10.96 9.13 -15.60
C HIS A 160 -10.92 8.54 -17.03
N PRO A 161 -12.08 8.43 -17.72
CA PRO A 161 -12.22 7.72 -19.01
C PRO A 161 -11.35 8.26 -20.14
N GLY A 162 -10.85 9.51 -20.05
CA GLY A 162 -9.92 10.10 -21.02
C GLY A 162 -8.44 9.67 -20.89
N ARG A 163 -8.07 8.90 -19.87
CA ARG A 163 -6.67 8.45 -19.62
C ARG A 163 -6.49 6.93 -19.55
N GLY A 164 -7.56 6.15 -19.48
CA GLY A 164 -7.49 4.69 -19.26
C GLY A 164 -6.92 3.85 -20.42
N ALA A 165 -6.62 4.47 -21.58
CA ALA A 165 -6.22 3.76 -22.80
C ALA A 165 -4.69 3.60 -22.98
N THR A 166 -3.85 4.31 -22.22
CA THR A 166 -2.39 4.26 -22.38
C THR A 166 -1.65 3.40 -21.35
N MET A 167 -2.36 2.73 -20.43
CA MET A 167 -1.75 1.63 -19.67
C MET A 167 -1.61 0.41 -20.58
N ASP A 168 -0.45 0.35 -21.25
CA ASP A 168 -0.01 -0.77 -22.08
C ASP A 168 -0.20 -2.08 -21.31
N THR A 169 -1.03 -2.96 -21.86
CA THR A 169 -1.48 -4.21 -21.25
C THR A 169 -0.38 -5.25 -21.09
N THR A 170 0.84 -4.96 -21.55
CA THR A 170 1.99 -5.86 -21.43
C THR A 170 2.73 -5.73 -20.09
N SER A 171 2.51 -4.67 -19.31
CA SER A 171 3.16 -4.48 -17.99
C SER A 171 2.36 -5.03 -16.80
N ALA A 172 1.09 -5.42 -17.01
CA ALA A 172 0.31 -6.16 -16.00
C ALA A 172 0.85 -7.60 -15.78
N SER A 173 1.73 -8.08 -16.67
CA SER A 173 2.54 -9.28 -16.45
C SER A 173 3.96 -8.88 -15.99
N SER A 174 4.14 -8.71 -14.68
CA SER A 174 5.37 -9.05 -13.94
C SER A 174 6.71 -8.36 -14.24
N ALA A 175 6.82 -7.36 -15.13
CA ALA A 175 8.13 -6.82 -15.53
C ALA A 175 8.36 -5.32 -15.26
N ASP A 176 7.35 -4.56 -14.84
CA ASP A 176 7.53 -3.11 -14.63
C ASP A 176 6.61 -2.56 -13.52
N ASP A 177 6.61 -3.22 -12.37
CA ASP A 177 6.34 -2.47 -11.14
C ASP A 177 7.69 -1.94 -10.63
N GLY A 178 7.72 -0.76 -10.04
CA GLY A 178 8.96 -0.07 -9.66
C GLY A 178 9.88 -0.84 -8.70
N PHE A 179 9.53 -2.07 -8.31
CA PHE A 179 10.35 -2.95 -7.49
C PHE A 179 11.60 -3.43 -8.23
N GLU A 180 11.48 -3.87 -9.49
CA GLU A 180 12.67 -4.29 -10.25
C GLU A 180 13.62 -3.11 -10.47
N GLN A 181 13.08 -1.94 -10.81
CA GLN A 181 13.87 -0.72 -10.93
C GLN A 181 14.59 -0.39 -9.62
N HIS A 182 13.87 -0.40 -8.48
CA HIS A 182 14.45 -0.19 -7.16
C HIS A 182 15.58 -1.18 -6.85
N LEU A 183 15.37 -2.47 -7.12
CA LEU A 183 16.40 -3.49 -6.94
C LEU A 183 17.65 -3.19 -7.79
N ARG A 184 17.47 -2.83 -9.06
CA ARG A 184 18.58 -2.48 -9.98
C ARG A 184 19.33 -1.22 -9.54
N GLU A 185 18.63 -0.26 -8.95
CA GLU A 185 19.20 0.97 -8.44
C GLU A 185 19.98 0.72 -7.14
N VAL A 186 19.37 0.06 -6.17
CA VAL A 186 19.97 -0.22 -4.85
C VAL A 186 21.16 -1.19 -4.96
N LEU A 187 21.05 -2.23 -5.78
CA LEU A 187 22.08 -3.25 -5.91
C LEU A 187 23.13 -2.91 -6.98
N ARG A 188 23.10 -1.70 -7.53
CA ARG A 188 24.03 -1.28 -8.59
C ARG A 188 25.49 -1.42 -8.13
N GLY A 189 26.27 -2.19 -8.88
CA GLY A 189 27.69 -2.42 -8.60
C GLY A 189 27.97 -3.39 -7.43
N ARG A 190 26.94 -4.05 -6.89
CA ARG A 190 27.10 -5.11 -5.88
C ARG A 190 27.44 -6.44 -6.55
N ASP A 191 28.12 -7.31 -5.80
CA ASP A 191 28.49 -8.64 -6.28
C ASP A 191 27.25 -9.49 -6.58
N SER A 192 27.25 -10.11 -7.76
CA SER A 192 26.16 -10.96 -8.26
C SER A 192 24.79 -10.28 -8.28
N ALA A 193 24.74 -8.94 -8.41
CA ALA A 193 23.49 -8.17 -8.38
C ALA A 193 22.45 -8.70 -9.37
N ASP A 194 22.82 -8.92 -10.63
CA ASP A 194 21.88 -9.40 -11.66
C ASP A 194 21.29 -10.78 -11.31
N GLU A 195 22.11 -11.68 -10.75
CA GLU A 195 21.66 -13.01 -10.35
C GLU A 195 20.75 -12.95 -9.11
N LYS A 196 21.08 -12.11 -8.13
CA LYS A 196 20.23 -11.85 -6.96
C LYS A 196 18.86 -11.28 -7.37
N ILE A 197 18.86 -10.29 -8.26
CA ILE A 197 17.64 -9.67 -8.80
C ILE A 197 16.79 -10.73 -9.51
N ARG A 198 17.40 -11.52 -10.40
CA ARG A 198 16.71 -12.59 -11.13
C ARG A 198 16.06 -13.60 -10.18
N GLN A 199 16.80 -14.10 -9.19
CA GLN A 199 16.29 -15.05 -8.20
C GLN A 199 15.15 -14.46 -7.37
N LEU A 200 15.30 -13.21 -6.90
CA LEU A 200 14.28 -12.55 -6.09
C LEU A 200 12.98 -12.32 -6.88
N LEU A 201 13.06 -11.88 -8.14
CA LEU A 201 11.90 -11.72 -9.01
C LEU A 201 11.22 -13.06 -9.32
N GLU A 202 11.99 -14.13 -9.49
CA GLU A 202 11.45 -15.49 -9.62
C GLU A 202 10.69 -15.92 -8.35
N ARG A 203 11.26 -15.69 -7.17
CA ARG A 203 10.59 -15.97 -5.89
C ARG A 203 9.32 -15.14 -5.70
N ARG A 204 9.36 -13.87 -6.07
CA ARG A 204 8.20 -12.99 -6.02
C ARG A 204 7.08 -13.49 -6.92
N ARG A 205 7.37 -13.90 -8.15
CA ARG A 205 6.37 -14.49 -9.06
C ARG A 205 5.75 -15.77 -8.47
N ALA A 206 6.56 -16.65 -7.89
CA ALA A 206 6.07 -17.88 -7.25
C ALA A 206 5.16 -17.56 -6.05
N PHE A 207 5.56 -16.60 -5.22
CA PHE A 207 4.77 -16.12 -4.08
C PHE A 207 3.42 -15.52 -4.52
N MET A 208 3.41 -14.67 -5.55
CA MET A 208 2.18 -14.10 -6.10
C MET A 208 1.23 -15.18 -6.64
N ALA A 209 1.77 -16.20 -7.32
CA ALA A 209 0.98 -17.34 -7.77
C ALA A 209 0.39 -18.15 -6.60
N GLN A 210 1.14 -18.30 -5.50
CA GLN A 210 0.65 -18.95 -4.28
C GLN A 210 -0.50 -18.14 -3.64
N MET A 211 -0.36 -16.81 -3.57
CA MET A 211 -1.41 -15.92 -3.06
C MET A 211 -2.68 -15.97 -3.92
N GLU A 212 -2.52 -16.00 -5.24
CA GLU A 212 -3.64 -16.17 -6.18
C GLU A 212 -4.35 -17.51 -5.97
N ALA A 213 -3.60 -18.61 -5.81
CA ALA A 213 -4.16 -19.92 -5.53
C ALA A 213 -4.90 -19.96 -4.19
N LEU A 214 -4.34 -19.34 -3.15
CA LEU A 214 -4.98 -19.21 -1.84
C LEU A 214 -6.30 -18.46 -1.96
N ARG A 215 -6.31 -17.31 -2.66
CA ARG A 215 -7.48 -16.46 -2.90
C ARG A 215 -8.61 -17.18 -3.61
N ASN A 216 -8.27 -18.04 -4.57
CA ASN A 216 -9.24 -18.80 -5.37
C ASN A 216 -9.64 -20.14 -4.73
N SER A 217 -9.08 -20.47 -3.55
CA SER A 217 -9.42 -21.73 -2.88
C SER A 217 -10.85 -21.70 -2.29
N PRO A 218 -11.58 -22.82 -2.30
CA PRO A 218 -12.91 -22.89 -1.67
C PRO A 218 -12.91 -22.59 -0.17
N ALA A 219 -11.80 -22.93 0.51
CA ALA A 219 -11.60 -22.62 1.92
C ALA A 219 -11.60 -21.10 2.14
N PHE A 220 -10.89 -20.36 1.28
CA PHE A 220 -10.83 -18.91 1.34
C PHE A 220 -12.18 -18.26 1.04
N ALA A 221 -12.94 -18.81 0.09
CA ALA A 221 -14.30 -18.33 -0.22
C ALA A 221 -15.26 -18.49 0.97
N SER A 222 -14.99 -19.46 1.86
CA SER A 222 -15.83 -19.76 3.02
C SER A 222 -15.39 -18.98 4.27
N SER A 223 -14.09 -18.74 4.42
CA SER A 223 -13.51 -18.01 5.55
C SER A 223 -12.13 -17.47 5.18
N ASN A 224 -11.85 -16.24 5.59
CA ASN A 224 -10.50 -15.68 5.50
C ASN A 224 -9.51 -16.51 6.35
N PRO A 225 -8.25 -16.67 5.91
CA PRO A 225 -7.22 -17.37 6.68
C PRO A 225 -6.92 -16.63 7.99
N PRO A 226 -6.46 -17.32 9.05
CA PRO A 226 -5.97 -16.66 10.24
C PRO A 226 -4.85 -15.66 9.90
N VAL A 227 -4.86 -14.48 10.54
CA VAL A 227 -3.85 -13.44 10.30
C VAL A 227 -2.42 -13.92 10.55
N ASP A 228 -2.23 -14.78 11.56
CA ASP A 228 -0.92 -15.38 11.87
C ASP A 228 -0.40 -16.22 10.70
N ASP A 229 -1.27 -16.91 9.97
CA ASP A 229 -0.87 -17.73 8.83
C ASP A 229 -0.50 -16.86 7.63
N LEU A 230 -1.17 -15.72 7.44
CA LEU A 230 -0.76 -14.71 6.45
C LEU A 230 0.59 -14.09 6.80
N ASN A 231 0.79 -13.64 8.04
CA ASN A 231 2.07 -13.06 8.46
C ASN A 231 3.22 -14.08 8.39
N LYS A 232 2.98 -15.36 8.72
CA LYS A 232 3.97 -16.44 8.50
C LYS A 232 4.30 -16.63 7.03
N LEU A 233 3.31 -16.57 6.15
CA LEU A 233 3.50 -16.70 4.70
C LEU A 233 4.36 -15.55 4.16
N TYR A 234 4.07 -14.31 4.57
CA TYR A 234 4.85 -13.11 4.19
C TYR A 234 6.26 -13.13 4.76
N SER A 235 6.41 -13.50 6.03
CA SER A 235 7.71 -13.72 6.66
C SER A 235 8.53 -14.81 5.96
N SER A 236 7.88 -15.85 5.42
CA SER A 236 8.57 -16.90 4.66
C SER A 236 9.18 -16.35 3.38
N PHE A 237 8.43 -15.53 2.62
CA PHE A 237 8.95 -14.84 1.44
C PHE A 237 10.14 -13.94 1.79
N LEU A 238 10.02 -13.14 2.85
CA LEU A 238 11.09 -12.20 3.25
C LEU A 238 12.34 -12.92 3.75
N ARG A 239 12.20 -14.06 4.46
CA ARG A 239 13.35 -14.90 4.82
C ARG A 239 14.06 -15.53 3.62
N GLU A 240 13.33 -15.89 2.58
CA GLU A 240 13.94 -16.35 1.32
C GLU A 240 14.65 -15.19 0.60
N ALA A 241 14.04 -14.00 0.58
CA ALA A 241 14.67 -12.80 0.05
C ALA A 241 15.98 -12.46 0.78
N ALA A 242 16.00 -12.55 2.11
CA ALA A 242 17.20 -12.36 2.93
C ALA A 242 18.30 -13.38 2.58
N ARG A 243 17.93 -14.65 2.32
CA ARG A 243 18.90 -15.68 1.88
C ARG A 243 19.49 -15.41 0.50
N ILE A 244 18.69 -14.86 -0.43
CA ILE A 244 19.15 -14.51 -1.78
C ILE A 244 20.06 -13.29 -1.75
N LEU A 245 19.63 -12.24 -1.05
CA LEU A 245 20.33 -10.96 -1.00
C LEU A 245 21.57 -11.01 -0.10
N GLY A 246 21.49 -11.74 1.02
CA GLY A 246 22.35 -11.57 2.18
C GLY A 246 21.92 -10.36 3.01
N ASP A 247 22.32 -10.33 4.28
CA ASP A 247 21.78 -9.39 5.28
C ASP A 247 21.93 -7.92 4.87
N MET A 248 23.13 -7.54 4.41
CA MET A 248 23.41 -6.16 4.00
C MET A 248 22.57 -5.70 2.81
N ASP A 249 22.40 -6.54 1.78
CA ASP A 249 21.59 -6.18 0.61
C ASP A 249 20.10 -6.21 0.94
N PHE A 250 19.68 -7.10 1.85
CA PHE A 250 18.32 -7.13 2.34
C PHE A 250 17.94 -5.83 3.04
N GLU A 251 18.78 -5.37 3.97
CA GLU A 251 18.57 -4.11 4.68
C GLU A 251 18.52 -2.92 3.72
N LEU A 252 19.41 -2.88 2.73
CA LEU A 252 19.39 -1.81 1.70
C LEU A 252 18.12 -1.83 0.84
N VAL A 253 17.62 -3.02 0.48
CA VAL A 253 16.45 -3.15 -0.39
C VAL A 253 15.15 -2.87 0.36
N PHE A 254 15.02 -3.36 1.59
CA PHE A 254 13.75 -3.37 2.32
C PHE A 254 13.68 -2.34 3.46
N ASP A 255 14.79 -1.70 3.81
CA ASP A 255 14.90 -0.78 4.95
C ASP A 255 14.44 -1.44 6.27
N ALA A 256 14.77 -2.72 6.43
CA ALA A 256 14.41 -3.54 7.58
C ALA A 256 15.47 -4.63 7.82
N SER A 257 15.64 -5.04 9.07
CA SER A 257 16.61 -6.09 9.39
C SER A 257 16.06 -7.48 9.09
N PRO A 258 16.82 -8.39 8.48
CA PRO A 258 16.36 -9.76 8.22
C PRO A 258 16.10 -10.57 9.51
N ALA A 259 16.56 -10.09 10.68
CA ALA A 259 16.34 -10.71 11.97
C ALA A 259 14.99 -10.32 12.61
N GLU A 260 14.34 -9.26 12.13
CA GLU A 260 13.04 -8.81 12.64
C GLU A 260 11.93 -9.75 12.21
N GLU A 261 10.94 -9.94 13.09
CA GLU A 261 9.71 -10.65 12.71
C GLU A 261 8.86 -9.74 11.81
N MET A 262 8.59 -10.21 10.60
CA MET A 262 7.96 -9.40 9.57
C MET A 262 6.43 -9.47 9.68
N ASN A 263 5.92 -8.74 10.66
CA ASN A 263 4.50 -8.56 10.94
C ASN A 263 3.90 -7.47 10.04
N VAL A 264 3.55 -7.85 8.81
CA VAL A 264 3.07 -6.93 7.76
C VAL A 264 1.57 -6.63 7.88
N VAL A 265 0.77 -7.59 8.33
CA VAL A 265 -0.69 -7.45 8.46
C VAL A 265 -1.05 -7.19 9.91
N ASP A 266 -1.65 -6.02 10.14
CA ASP A 266 -2.24 -5.64 11.42
C ASP A 266 -3.46 -6.54 11.75
N PRO A 267 -3.41 -7.35 12.83
CA PRO A 267 -4.50 -8.22 13.25
C PRO A 267 -5.81 -7.48 13.57
N HIS A 268 -5.72 -6.28 14.13
CA HIS A 268 -6.91 -5.52 14.51
C HIS A 268 -7.69 -5.08 13.28
N ILE A 269 -6.99 -4.53 12.29
CA ILE A 269 -7.61 -4.14 11.01
C ILE A 269 -8.10 -5.37 10.26
N TYR A 270 -7.27 -6.42 10.18
CA TYR A 270 -7.61 -7.66 9.48
C TYR A 270 -8.91 -8.28 10.00
N ASN A 271 -9.03 -8.46 11.31
CA ASN A 271 -10.20 -9.08 11.93
C ASN A 271 -11.46 -8.20 11.82
N ALA A 272 -11.31 -6.88 11.79
CA ALA A 272 -12.42 -5.98 11.49
C ALA A 272 -12.95 -6.19 10.06
N THR A 273 -12.11 -6.58 9.10
CA THR A 273 -12.53 -6.88 7.73
C THR A 273 -13.27 -8.22 7.61
N THR A 274 -12.88 -9.23 8.41
CA THR A 274 -13.39 -10.61 8.31
C THR A 274 -14.75 -10.78 8.99
N SER A 275 -15.06 -9.94 9.97
CA SER A 275 -16.37 -9.90 10.64
C SER A 275 -17.50 -9.35 9.77
N ARG A 276 -17.21 -8.88 8.55
CA ARG A 276 -18.23 -8.67 7.50
C ARG A 276 -18.87 -10.00 7.15
N SER A 277 -20.00 -10.31 7.78
CA SER A 277 -20.92 -11.31 7.24
C SER A 277 -21.23 -10.89 5.80
N PRO A 278 -21.08 -11.78 4.81
CA PRO A 278 -21.59 -11.52 3.47
C PRO A 278 -23.11 -11.49 3.61
N ASN A 279 -23.69 -10.30 3.80
CA ASN A 279 -25.11 -10.12 3.58
C ASN A 279 -25.36 -10.46 2.10
N ARG A 280 -26.01 -11.61 1.92
CA ARG A 280 -26.60 -12.09 0.67
C ARG A 280 -27.62 -11.12 0.15
#